data_AF-A0A249SQ69-F1
#
_entry.id   AF-A0A249SQ69-F1
#
_cell.length_a   1.000
_cell.length_b   1.000
_cell.length_c   1.000
_cell.angle_alpha   90.00
_cell.angle_beta   90.00
_cell.angle_gamma   90.00
#
_symmetry.space_group_name_H-M   'P 1'
#
loop_
_entity.id
_entity.type
_entity.pdbx_description
1 polymer ?
#
loop_
_entity_poly.entity_id
_entity_poly.type
_entity_poly.pdbx_seq_one_letter_code
_entity_poly.pdbx_strand_id
1 'polypeptide(L)'
;MKIFNLIFCVLFVLFAALQYNDPDPYVWMPIYIYGALFCYLAARGRFFKTAYIVGIVVYLAYAVYLFFTKDGVVDWATQHHAENIAQTMKAQKPWIEDTREFFGLAILIVVLGINYIYAGRRLRAR
;
A
#
# COMPACT_ATOMS: atom_id res chain seq x y z
N MET A 1 -2.50 -19.47 -1.36
CA MET A 1 -1.82 -18.19 -1.70
C MET A 1 -1.90 -17.76 -3.16
N LYS A 2 -2.16 -18.64 -4.15
CA LYS A 2 -2.20 -18.19 -5.55
C LYS A 2 -3.35 -17.22 -5.85
N ILE A 3 -4.59 -17.60 -5.49
CA ILE A 3 -5.80 -16.78 -5.71
C ILE A 3 -5.69 -15.43 -5.00
N PHE A 4 -5.34 -15.44 -3.70
CA PHE A 4 -5.09 -14.24 -2.91
C PHE A 4 -4.13 -13.28 -3.62
N ASN A 5 -2.97 -13.77 -4.02
CA ASN A 5 -1.97 -12.95 -4.69
C ASN A 5 -2.41 -12.46 -6.07
N LEU A 6 -3.20 -13.25 -6.80
CA LEU A 6 -3.71 -12.82 -8.11
C LEU A 6 -4.75 -11.71 -7.98
N ILE A 7 -5.63 -11.80 -6.97
CA ILE A 7 -6.59 -10.74 -6.64
C ILE A 7 -5.84 -9.45 -6.30
N PHE A 8 -4.89 -9.50 -5.36
CA PHE A 8 -4.13 -8.31 -4.96
C PHE A 8 -3.21 -7.78 -6.06
N CYS A 9 -2.69 -8.64 -6.93
CA CYS A 9 -1.95 -8.22 -8.12
C CYS A 9 -2.83 -7.35 -9.03
N VAL A 10 -4.04 -7.82 -9.35
CA VAL A 10 -4.98 -7.05 -10.19
C VAL A 10 -5.38 -5.75 -9.49
N LEU A 11 -5.71 -5.80 -8.20
CA LEU A 11 -6.07 -4.61 -7.43
C LEU A 11 -4.96 -3.55 -7.43
N PHE A 12 -3.71 -3.94 -7.18
CA PHE A 12 -2.59 -2.98 -7.19
C PHE A 12 -2.30 -2.43 -8.57
N VAL A 13 -2.48 -3.21 -9.64
CA VAL A 13 -2.39 -2.67 -11.01
C VAL A 13 -3.50 -1.64 -11.26
N LEU A 14 -4.73 -1.91 -10.80
CA LEU A 14 -5.82 -0.93 -10.90
C LEU A 14 -5.53 0.34 -10.10
N PHE A 15 -4.99 0.22 -8.89
CA PHE A 15 -4.60 1.39 -8.08
C PHE A 15 -3.49 2.20 -8.75
N ALA A 16 -2.47 1.54 -9.32
CA ALA A 16 -1.45 2.22 -10.12
C ALA A 16 -2.05 2.93 -11.33
N ALA A 17 -3.05 2.33 -11.99
CA ALA A 17 -3.72 2.96 -13.13
C ALA A 17 -4.59 4.16 -12.73
N LEU A 18 -5.21 4.13 -11.54
CA LEU A 18 -5.99 5.27 -11.05
C LEU A 18 -5.14 6.49 -10.75
N GLN A 19 -3.87 6.27 -10.35
CA GLN A 19 -2.93 7.34 -10.01
C GLN A 19 -2.57 8.27 -11.18
N TYR A 20 -2.84 7.90 -12.44
CA TYR A 20 -2.65 8.82 -13.58
C TYR A 20 -3.44 10.13 -13.43
N ASN A 21 -4.47 10.16 -12.59
CA ASN A 21 -5.29 11.34 -12.33
C ASN A 21 -4.79 12.19 -11.15
N ASP A 22 -3.79 11.72 -10.41
CA ASP A 22 -3.26 12.38 -9.20
C ASP A 22 -2.06 13.27 -9.55
N PRO A 23 -1.71 14.27 -8.69
CA PRO A 23 -0.63 15.22 -8.96
C PRO A 23 0.78 14.61 -8.93
N ASP A 24 0.98 13.47 -8.27
CA ASP A 24 2.28 12.85 -8.00
C ASP A 24 2.39 11.36 -8.43
N PRO A 25 2.01 11.00 -9.68
CA PRO A 25 1.93 9.62 -10.14
C PRO A 25 3.28 8.89 -10.09
N TYR A 26 4.38 9.62 -10.20
CA TYR A 26 5.74 9.09 -10.19
C TYR A 26 6.14 8.43 -8.87
N VAL A 27 5.49 8.77 -7.75
CA VAL A 27 5.76 8.17 -6.43
C VAL A 27 4.89 6.94 -6.22
N TRP A 28 3.59 7.09 -6.44
CA TRP A 28 2.59 6.07 -6.11
C TRP A 28 2.50 4.93 -7.12
N MET A 29 2.66 5.20 -8.43
CA MET A 29 2.64 4.12 -9.42
C MET A 29 3.74 3.07 -9.16
N PRO A 30 5.01 3.44 -8.91
CA PRO A 30 6.04 2.46 -8.55
C PRO A 30 5.72 1.68 -7.28
N ILE A 31 5.15 2.33 -6.26
CA ILE A 31 4.79 1.69 -4.98
C ILE A 31 3.75 0.57 -5.20
N TYR A 32 2.70 0.86 -5.97
CA TYR A 32 1.68 -0.13 -6.30
C TYR A 32 2.19 -1.21 -7.27
N ILE A 33 2.98 -0.83 -8.29
CA ILE A 33 3.57 -1.79 -9.24
C ILE A 33 4.52 -2.75 -8.52
N TYR A 34 5.30 -2.28 -7.56
CA TYR A 34 6.16 -3.13 -6.74
C TYR A 34 5.32 -4.18 -5.99
N GLY A 35 4.24 -3.75 -5.33
CA GLY A 35 3.29 -4.67 -4.69
C GLY A 35 2.70 -5.69 -5.67
N ALA A 36 2.25 -5.23 -6.84
CA ALA A 36 1.68 -6.08 -7.89
C ALA A 36 2.68 -7.13 -8.39
N LEU A 37 3.92 -6.73 -8.67
CA LEU A 37 4.99 -7.62 -9.11
C LEU A 37 5.24 -8.74 -8.10
N PHE A 38 5.35 -8.40 -6.83
CA PHE A 38 5.62 -9.38 -5.78
C PHE A 38 4.44 -10.31 -5.49
N CYS A 39 3.22 -9.82 -5.65
CA CYS A 39 2.02 -10.65 -5.67
C CYS A 39 2.04 -11.61 -6.88
N TYR A 40 2.32 -11.14 -8.09
CA TYR A 40 2.44 -11.99 -9.28
C TYR A 40 3.49 -13.11 -9.10
N LEU A 41 4.69 -12.75 -8.62
CA LEU A 41 5.76 -13.71 -8.35
C LEU A 41 5.35 -14.74 -7.29
N ALA A 42 4.67 -14.30 -6.22
CA ALA A 42 4.13 -15.18 -5.19
C ALA A 42 3.05 -16.13 -5.73
N ALA A 43 2.20 -15.68 -6.66
CA ALA A 43 1.22 -16.53 -7.35
C ALA A 43 1.89 -17.61 -8.22
N ARG A 44 3.06 -17.30 -8.81
CA ARG A 44 3.93 -18.27 -9.51
C ARG A 44 4.75 -19.15 -8.56
N GLY A 45 4.60 -18.97 -7.24
CA GLY A 45 5.28 -19.75 -6.22
C GLY A 45 6.75 -19.34 -6.00
N ARG A 46 7.16 -18.16 -6.48
CA ARG A 46 8.49 -17.57 -6.21
C ARG A 46 8.35 -16.53 -5.11
N PHE A 47 9.03 -16.74 -4.00
CA PHE A 47 8.93 -15.88 -2.83
C PHE A 47 10.28 -15.22 -2.51
N PHE A 48 10.28 -13.90 -2.36
CA PHE A 48 11.49 -13.10 -2.14
C PHE A 48 11.40 -12.37 -0.80
N LYS A 49 11.76 -13.07 0.28
CA LYS A 49 11.61 -12.56 1.66
C LYS A 49 12.31 -11.22 1.89
N THR A 50 13.55 -11.09 1.41
CA THR A 50 14.32 -9.84 1.56
C THR A 50 13.61 -8.68 0.89
N ALA A 51 13.10 -8.88 -0.34
CA ALA A 51 12.36 -7.83 -1.04
C ALA A 51 11.05 -7.46 -0.33
N TYR A 52 10.36 -8.42 0.30
CA TYR A 52 9.17 -8.11 1.11
C TYR A 52 9.53 -7.23 2.31
N ILE A 53 10.60 -7.56 3.04
CA ILE A 53 11.06 -6.75 4.19
C ILE A 53 11.47 -5.35 3.73
N VAL A 54 12.26 -5.24 2.65
CA VAL A 54 12.70 -3.94 2.12
C VAL A 54 11.48 -3.08 1.75
N GLY A 55 10.51 -3.64 1.03
CA GLY A 55 9.27 -2.95 0.69
C GLY A 55 8.50 -2.51 1.94
N ILE A 56 8.31 -3.40 2.91
CA ILE A 56 7.62 -3.10 4.17
C ILE A 56 8.31 -1.96 4.93
N VAL A 57 9.64 -1.98 5.05
CA VAL A 57 10.40 -0.94 5.77
C VAL A 57 10.26 0.42 5.09
N VAL A 58 10.40 0.46 3.76
CA VAL A 58 10.24 1.69 2.98
C VAL A 58 8.81 2.23 3.10
N TYR A 59 7.80 1.36 2.97
CA TYR A 59 6.40 1.75 3.06
C TYR A 59 6.01 2.18 4.47
N LEU A 60 6.57 1.55 5.51
CA LEU A 60 6.37 1.97 6.90
C LEU A 60 7.01 3.33 7.16
N ALA A 61 8.22 3.58 6.69
CA ALA A 61 8.85 4.88 6.82
C ALA A 61 8.00 5.98 6.16
N TYR A 62 7.47 5.72 4.96
CA TYR A 62 6.62 6.67 4.27
C TYR A 62 5.24 6.83 4.94
N ALA A 63 4.64 5.75 5.43
CA ALA A 63 3.40 5.80 6.18
C ALA A 63 3.55 6.58 7.50
N VAL A 64 4.68 6.43 8.20
CA VAL A 64 4.98 7.22 9.41
C VAL A 64 5.12 8.71 9.07
N TYR A 65 5.78 9.03 7.96
CA TYR A 65 5.86 10.41 7.48
C TYR A 65 4.47 11.01 7.22
N LEU A 66 3.60 10.31 6.48
CA LEU A 66 2.21 10.72 6.23
C LEU A 66 1.35 10.74 7.49
N PHE A 67 1.67 9.95 8.51
CA PHE A 67 0.94 9.93 9.77
C PHE A 67 1.19 11.20 10.61
N PHE A 68 2.43 11.72 10.60
CA PHE A 68 2.84 12.88 11.39
C PHE A 68 2.88 14.20 10.60
N THR A 69 2.57 14.19 9.30
CA THR A 69 2.46 15.43 8.52
C THR A 69 1.30 16.31 9.02
N LYS A 70 1.36 17.60 8.71
CA LYS A 70 0.44 18.62 9.23
C LYS A 70 -1.03 18.36 8.88
N ASP A 71 -1.28 17.74 7.72
CA ASP A 71 -2.60 17.31 7.24
C ASP A 71 -2.78 15.78 7.33
N GLY A 72 -1.95 15.11 8.13
CA GLY A 72 -1.91 13.65 8.20
C GLY A 72 -3.12 13.03 8.91
N VAL A 73 -3.07 11.70 9.08
CA VAL A 73 -4.15 10.91 9.70
C VAL A 73 -4.52 11.42 11.10
N VAL A 74 -3.55 11.91 11.86
CA VAL A 74 -3.78 12.48 13.20
C VAL A 74 -4.62 13.75 13.10
N ASP A 75 -4.34 14.61 12.13
CA ASP A 75 -5.06 15.85 11.93
C ASP A 75 -6.48 15.59 11.42
N TRP A 76 -6.63 14.66 10.46
CA TRP A 76 -7.93 14.17 10.00
C TRP A 76 -8.80 13.62 11.15
N ALA A 77 -8.21 12.80 12.03
CA ALA A 77 -8.95 12.17 13.13
C ALA A 77 -9.30 13.15 14.26
N THR A 78 -8.44 14.13 14.53
CA THR A 78 -8.59 15.04 15.68
C THR A 78 -9.26 16.36 15.33
N GLN A 79 -8.84 17.02 14.23
CA GLN A 79 -9.34 18.33 13.82
C GLN A 79 -10.53 18.22 12.85
N HIS A 80 -10.58 17.17 12.05
CA HIS A 80 -11.64 16.97 11.04
C HIS A 80 -12.63 15.86 11.38
N HIS A 81 -12.71 15.44 12.65
CA HIS A 81 -13.71 14.50 13.18
C HIS A 81 -13.89 13.20 12.39
N ALA A 82 -12.82 12.70 11.76
CA ALA A 82 -12.88 11.52 10.91
C ALA A 82 -13.91 11.63 9.76
N GLU A 83 -13.95 12.80 9.11
CA GLU A 83 -14.77 13.03 7.91
C GLU A 83 -14.61 11.91 6.89
N ASN A 84 -15.70 11.55 6.19
CA ASN A 84 -15.71 10.41 5.29
C ASN A 84 -14.68 10.59 4.14
N ILE A 85 -13.68 9.71 4.13
CA ILE A 85 -12.54 9.71 3.21
C ILE A 85 -12.97 9.32 1.76
N ALA A 86 -14.15 8.71 1.59
CA ALA A 86 -14.71 8.36 0.30
C ALA A 86 -15.45 9.54 -0.40
N GLN A 87 -15.41 10.74 0.17
CA GLN A 87 -16.00 11.93 -0.46
C GLN A 87 -15.20 12.40 -1.67
N THR A 88 -15.88 13.09 -2.60
CA THR A 88 -15.24 13.70 -3.77
C THR A 88 -14.19 14.69 -3.33
N MET A 89 -12.97 14.55 -3.86
CA MET A 89 -11.88 15.49 -3.63
C MET A 89 -12.34 16.90 -4.04
N LYS A 90 -12.38 17.81 -3.07
CA LYS A 90 -12.33 19.25 -3.34
C LYS A 90 -10.91 19.68 -3.05
N ALA A 91 -10.36 20.59 -3.85
CA ALA A 91 -9.02 21.18 -3.66
C ALA A 91 -8.79 21.87 -2.30
N GLN A 92 -9.77 21.84 -1.40
CA GLN A 92 -9.76 22.44 -0.08
C GLN A 92 -9.57 21.41 1.06
N LYS A 93 -9.38 20.11 0.77
CA LYS A 93 -9.27 19.04 1.79
C LYS A 93 -8.06 18.11 1.59
N PRO A 94 -6.81 18.62 1.69
CA PRO A 94 -5.59 17.83 1.50
C PRO A 94 -5.49 16.63 2.44
N TRP A 95 -6.02 16.72 3.66
CA TRP A 95 -6.00 15.62 4.64
C TRP A 95 -6.75 14.35 4.20
N ILE A 96 -7.70 14.45 3.26
CA ILE A 96 -8.40 13.29 2.70
C ILE A 96 -7.47 12.50 1.77
N GLU A 97 -6.60 13.19 1.02
CA GLU A 97 -5.60 12.59 0.13
C GLU A 97 -4.53 11.85 0.92
N ASP A 98 -3.87 12.54 1.85
CA ASP A 98 -2.85 11.96 2.72
C ASP A 98 -3.36 10.73 3.50
N THR A 99 -4.63 10.76 3.91
CA THR A 99 -5.26 9.63 4.61
C THR A 99 -5.51 8.44 3.68
N ARG A 100 -5.97 8.67 2.43
CA ARG A 100 -6.16 7.59 1.43
C ARG A 100 -4.84 6.93 1.08
N GLU A 101 -3.84 7.75 0.86
CA GLU A 101 -2.47 7.36 0.59
C GLU A 101 -1.88 6.48 1.72
N PHE A 102 -2.05 6.92 2.96
CA PHE A 102 -1.67 6.13 4.14
C PHE A 102 -2.34 4.74 4.15
N PHE A 103 -3.65 4.67 3.90
CA PHE A 103 -4.36 3.38 3.85
C PHE A 103 -3.91 2.50 2.67
N GLY A 104 -3.55 3.11 1.53
CA GLY A 104 -2.92 2.41 0.41
C GLY A 104 -1.61 1.72 0.80
N LEU A 105 -0.72 2.43 1.50
CA LEU A 105 0.52 1.86 2.05
C LEU A 105 0.25 0.78 3.08
N ALA A 106 -0.73 0.99 3.98
CA ALA A 106 -1.10 0.01 4.99
C ALA A 106 -1.52 -1.33 4.36
N ILE A 107 -2.35 -1.29 3.31
CA ILE A 107 -2.76 -2.48 2.56
C ILE A 107 -1.52 -3.17 1.94
N LEU A 108 -0.62 -2.42 1.30
CA LEU A 108 0.60 -2.95 0.72
C LEU A 108 1.48 -3.66 1.77
N ILE A 109 1.68 -3.03 2.93
CA ILE A 109 2.45 -3.59 4.04
C ILE A 109 1.84 -4.91 4.53
N VAL A 110 0.51 -4.94 4.72
CA VAL A 110 -0.21 -6.14 5.18
C VAL A 110 -0.05 -7.27 4.17
N VAL A 111 -0.26 -7.00 2.88
CA VAL A 111 -0.17 -8.02 1.82
C VAL A 111 1.26 -8.57 1.68
N LEU A 112 2.28 -7.70 1.70
CA LEU A 112 3.68 -8.12 1.70
C LEU A 112 4.02 -8.91 2.98
N GLY A 113 3.49 -8.51 4.13
CA GLY A 113 3.67 -9.21 5.41
C GLY A 113 3.07 -10.62 5.40
N ILE A 114 1.87 -10.78 4.85
CA ILE A 114 1.23 -12.09 4.65
C ILE A 114 2.10 -12.99 3.77
N ASN A 115 2.61 -12.45 2.65
CA ASN A 115 3.51 -13.18 1.75
C ASN A 115 4.83 -13.56 2.43
N TYR A 116 5.39 -12.69 3.26
CA TYR A 116 6.59 -12.96 4.04
C TYR A 116 6.39 -14.11 5.03
N ILE A 117 5.32 -14.07 5.83
CA ILE A 117 4.99 -15.12 6.80
C ILE A 117 4.77 -16.45 6.08
N TYR A 118 4.03 -16.44 4.97
CA TYR A 118 3.78 -17.65 4.18
C TYR A 118 5.06 -18.23 3.58
N ALA A 119 5.94 -17.40 3.03
CA ALA A 119 7.26 -17.82 2.57
C ALA A 119 8.10 -18.42 3.72
N GLY A 120 7.94 -17.89 4.94
CA GLY A 120 8.46 -18.44 6.20
C GLY A 120 8.07 -19.90 6.40
N ARG A 121 6.76 -20.16 6.38
CA ARG A 121 6.19 -21.50 6.60
C ARG A 121 6.58 -22.48 5.50
N ARG A 122 6.64 -22.04 4.24
CA ARG A 122 6.98 -22.90 3.11
C ARG A 122 8.44 -23.36 3.11
N LEU A 123 9.38 -22.53 3.55
CA LEU A 123 10.79 -22.92 3.66
C LEU A 123 11.05 -23.90 4.81
N ARG A 124 10.25 -23.88 5.88
CA ARG A 124 10.37 -24.85 6.99
C ARG A 124 9.75 -26.22 6.69
N ALA A 125 8.90 -26.30 5.67
CA ALA A 125 8.22 -27.53 5.26
C ALA A 125 8.96 -28.30 4.14
N ARG A 126 10.13 -27.81 3.73
CA ARG A 126 11.06 -28.49 2.83
C ARG A 126 12.27 -28.94 3.64
#